data_AF-A0AAV8WGG8-F1
#
_entry.id   AF-A0AAV8WGG8-F1
#
_cell.length_a   1.000
_cell.length_b   1.000
_cell.length_c   1.000
_cell.angle_alpha   90.00
_cell.angle_beta   90.00
_cell.angle_gamma   90.00
#
_symmetry.space_group_name_H-M   'P 1'
#
loop_
_entity.id
_entity.type
_entity.pdbx_description
1 polymer ?
#
loop_
_entity_poly.entity_id
_entity_poly.type
_entity_poly.pdbx_seq_one_letter_code
_entity_poly.pdbx_strand_id
1 'polypeptide(L)'
;MNVDLVAGNEVLKAQEILEEKARRDWPRKWGFYLEFDQFCLEEAKKRGYTEKDYRRMTVKKKPKRRLESDIWPPAPPKEVPQLSSGFVGWRSGPNYSLEKLGPLYISPRRTLPYEPPYRCIMLG
;
A
#
# COMPACT_ATOMS: atom_id res chain seq x y z
N MET A 1 -25.09 5.58 37.53
CA MET A 1 -25.38 6.78 36.72
C MET A 1 -24.25 6.91 35.72
N ASN A 2 -24.50 6.71 34.43
CA ASN A 2 -23.48 6.83 33.40
C ASN A 2 -23.30 8.33 33.13
N VAL A 3 -22.27 8.93 33.73
CA VAL A 3 -21.99 10.36 33.56
C VAL A 3 -21.43 10.52 32.15
N ASP A 4 -22.13 11.28 31.31
CA ASP A 4 -21.68 11.53 29.95
C ASP A 4 -20.46 12.45 29.99
N LEU A 5 -19.28 11.83 29.97
CA LEU A 5 -17.98 12.50 30.10
C LEU A 5 -17.74 13.51 28.99
N VAL A 6 -18.39 13.35 27.83
CA VAL A 6 -18.30 14.27 26.70
C VAL A 6 -19.03 15.57 27.01
N ALA A 7 -20.20 15.49 27.64
CA ALA A 7 -20.99 16.64 28.06
C ALA A 7 -20.34 17.38 29.24
N GLY A 8 -19.78 16.66 30.21
CA GLY A 8 -19.11 17.24 31.38
C GLY A 8 -17.78 17.94 31.06
N ASN A 9 -17.06 17.50 30.03
CA ASN A 9 -15.75 18.03 29.64
C ASN A 9 -15.82 19.08 28.51
N GLU A 10 -17.02 19.46 28.05
CA GLU A 10 -17.25 20.46 26.99
C GLU A 10 -16.45 20.22 25.68
N VAL A 11 -15.99 18.99 25.45
CA VAL A 11 -15.03 18.64 24.38
C VAL A 11 -15.57 19.03 23.01
N LEU A 12 -16.88 18.85 22.80
CA LEU A 12 -17.55 19.21 21.56
C LEU A 12 -17.56 20.71 21.31
N LYS A 13 -17.75 21.54 22.35
CA LYS A 13 -17.72 23.00 22.24
C LYS A 13 -16.31 23.49 21.89
N ALA A 14 -15.28 22.90 22.53
CA ALA A 14 -13.89 23.23 22.22
C ALA A 14 -13.53 22.87 20.77
N GLN A 15 -14.04 21.73 20.28
CA GLN A 15 -13.86 21.32 18.89
C GLN A 15 -14.57 22.27 17.92
N GLU A 16 -15.81 22.67 18.18
CA GLU A 16 -16.55 23.64 17.35
C GLU A 16 -15.79 24.97 17.22
N ILE A 17 -15.23 25.48 18.32
CA ILE A 17 -14.43 26.72 18.32
C ILE A 17 -13.16 26.57 17.46
N LEU A 18 -12.48 25.43 17.58
CA LEU A 18 -11.29 25.14 16.78
C LEU A 18 -11.61 25.02 15.29
N GLU A 19 -12.69 24.32 14.96
CA GLU A 19 -13.18 24.19 13.59
C GLU A 19 -13.58 25.54 13.00
N GLU A 20 -14.25 26.40 13.78
CA GLU A 20 -14.63 27.73 13.33
C GLU A 20 -13.41 28.63 13.08
N LYS A 21 -12.41 28.57 13.98
CA LYS A 21 -11.14 29.27 13.78
C LYS A 21 -10.39 28.75 12.55
N ALA A 22 -10.31 27.43 12.39
CA ALA A 22 -9.69 26.81 11.23
C ALA A 22 -10.40 27.22 9.94
N ARG A 23 -11.74 27.25 9.92
CA ARG A 23 -12.54 27.70 8.76
C ARG A 23 -12.28 29.16 8.41
N ARG A 24 -12.12 30.05 9.40
CA ARG A 24 -11.77 31.47 9.16
C ARG A 24 -10.35 31.64 8.63
N ASP A 25 -9.40 30.87 9.15
CA ASP A 25 -7.99 30.92 8.74
C ASP A 25 -7.74 30.21 7.41
N TRP A 26 -8.61 29.29 7.00
CA TRP A 26 -8.42 28.42 5.84
C TRP A 26 -8.25 29.19 4.53
N PRO A 27 -9.13 30.15 4.16
CA PRO A 27 -8.94 30.92 2.93
C PRO A 27 -7.67 31.77 2.96
N ARG A 28 -7.25 32.27 4.14
CA ARG A 28 -6.04 33.07 4.27
C ARG A 28 -4.77 32.23 4.07
N LYS A 29 -4.73 31.02 4.64
CA LYS A 29 -3.56 30.13 4.56
C LYS A 29 -3.51 29.34 3.26
N TRP A 30 -4.66 28.92 2.76
CA TRP A 30 -4.80 27.93 1.69
C TRP A 30 -5.60 28.43 0.50
N GLY A 31 -6.09 29.67 0.50
CA GLY A 31 -6.84 30.25 -0.62
C GLY A 31 -6.04 30.32 -1.92
N PHE A 32 -4.71 30.39 -1.84
CA PHE A 32 -3.83 30.32 -3.01
C PHE A 32 -3.98 29.01 -3.80
N TYR A 33 -4.50 27.94 -3.18
CA TYR A 33 -4.76 26.69 -3.90
C TYR A 33 -5.86 26.83 -4.96
N LEU A 34 -6.79 27.77 -4.80
CA LEU A 34 -7.81 28.05 -5.81
C LEU A 34 -7.18 28.57 -7.12
N GLU A 35 -6.05 29.25 -7.00
CA GLU A 35 -5.29 29.83 -8.12
C GLU A 35 -4.05 29.02 -8.47
N PHE A 36 -3.88 27.83 -7.87
CA PHE A 36 -2.67 27.01 -8.02
C PHE A 36 -2.35 26.68 -9.49
N ASP A 37 -3.38 26.43 -10.30
CA ASP A 37 -3.22 26.18 -11.73
C ASP A 37 -2.63 27.40 -12.46
N GLN A 38 -3.01 28.61 -12.05
CA GLN A 38 -2.47 29.85 -12.63
C GLN A 38 -0.99 30.01 -12.23
N PHE A 39 -0.66 29.80 -10.95
CA PHE A 39 0.74 29.80 -10.48
C PHE A 39 1.60 28.78 -11.25
N CYS A 40 1.08 27.59 -11.48
CA CYS A 40 1.76 26.56 -12.27
C CYS A 40 2.01 27.02 -13.71
N LEU A 41 1.03 27.67 -14.34
CA LEU A 41 1.17 28.19 -15.69
C LEU A 41 2.16 29.37 -15.77
N GLU A 42 2.17 30.25 -14.78
CA GLU A 42 3.13 31.36 -14.70
C GLU A 42 4.56 30.86 -14.53
N GLU A 43 4.79 29.91 -13.64
CA GLU A 43 6.11 29.26 -13.48
C GLU A 43 6.54 28.52 -14.74
N ALA A 44 5.61 27.86 -15.44
CA ALA A 44 5.90 27.24 -16.73
C ALA A 44 6.30 28.26 -17.80
N LYS A 45 5.62 29.42 -17.85
CA LYS A 45 5.95 30.52 -18.77
C LYS A 45 7.32 31.11 -18.47
N LYS A 46 7.69 31.32 -17.20
CA LYS A 46 9.03 31.79 -16.81
C LYS A 46 10.14 30.84 -17.27
N ARG A 47 9.85 29.54 -17.32
CA ARG A 47 10.77 28.50 -17.82
C ARG A 47 10.76 28.36 -19.35
N GLY A 48 9.97 29.17 -20.06
CA GLY A 48 9.89 29.16 -21.52
C GLY A 48 8.91 28.14 -22.11
N TYR A 49 8.04 27.53 -21.31
CA TYR A 49 7.02 26.62 -21.82
C TYR A 49 5.75 27.35 -22.22
N THR A 50 5.22 27.00 -23.39
CA THR A 50 3.87 27.41 -23.80
C THR A 50 2.83 26.70 -22.92
N GLU A 51 1.70 27.36 -22.64
CA GLU A 51 0.58 26.75 -21.88
C GLU A 51 0.11 25.41 -22.48
N LYS A 52 0.10 25.31 -23.81
CA LYS A 52 -0.26 24.08 -24.53
C LYS A 52 0.73 22.94 -24.26
N ASP A 53 2.02 23.26 -24.18
CA ASP A 53 3.09 22.28 -23.94
C ASP A 53 3.08 21.82 -22.49
N TYR A 54 2.88 22.76 -21.55
CA TYR A 54 2.72 22.44 -20.13
C TYR A 54 1.54 21.49 -19.91
N ARG A 55 0.36 21.81 -20.45
CA ARG A 55 -0.81 20.92 -20.34
C ARG A 55 -0.54 19.54 -20.95
N ARG A 56 0.18 19.45 -22.06
CA ARG A 56 0.54 18.19 -22.71
C ARG A 56 1.49 17.33 -21.86
N MET A 57 2.38 17.94 -21.09
CA MET A 57 3.30 17.24 -20.18
C MET A 57 2.62 16.83 -18.86
N THR A 58 1.78 17.72 -18.31
CA THR A 58 1.19 17.57 -16.97
C THR A 58 -0.06 16.70 -16.98
N VAL A 59 -0.80 16.65 -18.09
CA VAL A 59 -1.83 15.62 -18.28
C VAL A 59 -1.08 14.29 -18.33
N LYS A 60 -1.00 13.63 -17.16
CA LYS A 60 -0.47 12.29 -17.01
C LYS A 60 -1.10 11.47 -18.11
N LYS A 61 -0.32 11.10 -19.13
CA LYS A 61 -0.66 9.94 -19.95
C LYS A 61 -0.82 8.84 -18.92
N LYS A 62 -2.07 8.46 -18.61
CA LYS A 62 -2.32 7.28 -17.77
C LYS A 62 -1.40 6.23 -18.35
N PRO A 63 -0.48 5.65 -17.56
CA PRO A 63 0.36 4.60 -18.11
C PRO A 63 -0.63 3.61 -18.71
N LYS A 64 -0.45 3.28 -19.99
CA LYS A 64 -1.12 2.11 -20.60
C LYS A 64 -0.54 0.85 -19.94
N ARG A 65 -0.40 0.82 -18.62
CA ARG A 65 -0.31 -0.42 -17.87
C ARG A 65 -1.64 -1.08 -18.18
N ARG A 66 -1.58 -2.09 -19.06
CA ARG A 66 -2.57 -3.14 -19.09
C ARG A 66 -2.78 -3.48 -17.61
N LEU A 67 -4.00 -3.33 -17.10
CA LEU A 67 -4.32 -3.95 -15.81
C LEU A 67 -3.77 -5.37 -15.94
N GLU A 68 -2.82 -5.76 -15.08
CA GLU A 68 -2.40 -7.16 -15.09
C GLU A 68 -3.67 -7.97 -14.86
N SER A 69 -4.04 -8.77 -15.86
CA SER A 69 -5.17 -9.69 -15.83
C SER A 69 -4.99 -10.81 -14.79
N ASP A 70 -3.84 -10.81 -14.12
CA ASP A 70 -3.34 -11.92 -13.31
C ASP A 70 -3.88 -11.90 -11.88
N ILE A 71 -4.96 -11.17 -11.63
CA ILE A 71 -5.82 -11.47 -10.48
C ILE A 71 -6.79 -12.56 -10.96
N TRP A 72 -6.27 -13.79 -11.10
CA TRP A 72 -7.18 -14.92 -11.12
C TRP A 72 -7.88 -14.94 -9.77
N PRO A 73 -9.23 -14.99 -9.74
CA PRO A 73 -9.93 -15.20 -8.49
C PRO A 73 -9.39 -16.50 -7.88
N PRO A 74 -9.00 -16.52 -6.59
CA PRO A 74 -8.52 -17.74 -5.97
C PRO A 74 -9.60 -18.81 -6.13
N ALA A 75 -9.20 -20.01 -6.53
CA ALA A 75 -10.11 -21.15 -6.65
C ALA A 75 -10.93 -21.28 -5.35
N PRO A 76 -12.23 -21.64 -5.44
CA PRO A 76 -13.06 -21.78 -4.26
C PRO A 76 -12.37 -22.73 -3.26
N PRO A 77 -12.44 -22.41 -1.96
CA PRO A 77 -11.72 -23.19 -0.98
C PRO A 77 -12.23 -24.62 -0.91
N LYS A 78 -11.30 -25.57 -0.87
CA LYS A 78 -11.63 -26.96 -0.53
C LYS A 78 -11.99 -27.06 0.96
N GLU A 79 -12.78 -28.07 1.30
CA GLU A 79 -13.16 -28.38 2.68
C GLU A 79 -11.91 -28.47 3.58
N VAL A 80 -11.98 -27.82 4.74
CA VAL A 80 -10.87 -27.76 5.69
C VAL A 80 -10.59 -29.18 6.19
N PRO A 81 -9.35 -29.69 6.07
CA PRO A 81 -9.02 -30.96 6.70
C PRO A 81 -9.14 -30.80 8.21
N GLN A 82 -9.99 -31.61 8.84
CA GLN A 82 -10.11 -31.67 10.29
C GLN A 82 -8.79 -32.19 10.88
N LEU A 83 -7.96 -31.27 11.37
CA LEU A 83 -6.76 -31.59 12.13
C LEU A 83 -7.08 -31.61 13.62
N SER A 84 -6.50 -32.56 14.35
CA SER A 84 -6.72 -32.79 15.78
C SER A 84 -6.28 -31.61 16.67
N SER A 85 -5.50 -30.66 16.16
CA SER A 85 -4.91 -29.55 16.92
C SER A 85 -5.68 -28.23 16.82
N GLY A 86 -6.75 -28.13 16.02
CA GLY A 86 -7.60 -26.92 15.92
C GLY A 86 -6.94 -25.66 15.35
N PHE A 87 -5.63 -25.66 15.09
CA PHE A 87 -4.88 -24.53 14.57
C PHE A 87 -3.79 -24.98 13.59
N VAL A 88 -4.02 -24.84 12.28
CA VAL A 88 -3.01 -24.46 11.26
C VAL A 88 -3.74 -23.77 10.11
N GLY A 89 -3.28 -22.56 9.74
CA GLY A 89 -3.92 -21.63 8.82
C GLY A 89 -4.02 -22.09 7.37
N TRP A 90 -5.13 -21.67 6.74
CA TRP A 90 -5.60 -21.85 5.36
C TRP A 90 -4.63 -21.45 4.22
N ARG A 91 -3.35 -21.18 4.49
CA ARG A 91 -2.51 -20.40 3.55
C ARG A 91 -1.21 -21.08 3.09
N SER A 92 -0.95 -22.33 3.45
CA SER A 92 0.31 -23.01 3.14
C SER A 92 0.29 -23.90 1.89
N GLY A 93 -0.82 -23.96 1.16
CA GLY A 93 -0.90 -24.75 -0.07
C GLY A 93 -0.13 -24.08 -1.23
N PRO A 94 0.60 -24.84 -2.08
CA PRO A 94 1.36 -24.26 -3.20
C PRO A 94 0.48 -23.50 -4.20
N ASN A 95 -0.81 -23.85 -4.30
CA ASN A 95 -1.79 -23.19 -5.16
C ASN A 95 -2.39 -21.91 -4.55
N TYR A 96 -2.09 -21.60 -3.29
CA TYR A 96 -2.64 -20.47 -2.53
C TYR A 96 -1.55 -19.51 -2.02
N SER A 97 -0.34 -19.62 -2.57
CA SER A 97 0.74 -18.68 -2.27
C SER A 97 0.40 -17.29 -2.81
N LEU A 98 0.46 -16.28 -1.95
CA LEU A 98 0.40 -14.87 -2.36
C LEU A 98 1.74 -14.39 -2.95
N GLU A 99 2.79 -15.18 -2.82
CA GLU A 99 4.11 -14.85 -3.33
C GLU A 99 4.19 -15.21 -4.82
N LYS A 100 4.13 -14.18 -5.69
CA LYS A 100 4.40 -14.32 -7.14
C LYS A 100 5.84 -14.79 -7.41
N LEU A 101 6.75 -14.47 -6.50
CA LEU A 101 8.15 -14.86 -6.55
C LEU A 101 8.30 -16.04 -5.59
N GLY A 102 8.91 -17.12 -6.05
CA GLY A 102 9.31 -18.21 -5.17
C GLY A 102 10.25 -17.72 -4.05
N PRO A 103 10.69 -18.61 -3.16
CA PRO A 103 11.58 -18.22 -2.07
C PRO A 103 12.76 -17.42 -2.60
N LEU A 104 12.92 -16.18 -2.12
CA LEU A 104 13.99 -15.26 -2.54
C LEU A 104 15.40 -15.85 -2.38
N TYR A 105 15.50 -16.87 -1.53
CA TYR A 105 16.68 -17.69 -1.35
C TYR A 105 16.35 -19.16 -1.62
N ILE A 106 17.00 -19.73 -2.65
CA ILE A 106 17.00 -21.17 -2.89
C ILE A 106 18.33 -21.71 -2.34
N SER A 107 18.26 -22.55 -1.32
CA SER A 107 19.48 -23.10 -0.73
C SER A 107 20.23 -23.96 -1.77
N PRO A 108 21.57 -23.87 -1.83
CA PRO A 108 22.37 -24.72 -2.71
C PRO A 108 22.13 -26.22 -2.47
N ARG A 109 21.70 -26.61 -1.27
CA ARG A 109 21.29 -27.99 -0.95
C ARG A 109 20.11 -28.50 -1.79
N ARG A 110 19.28 -27.60 -2.34
CA ARG A 110 18.14 -27.95 -3.20
C ARG A 110 18.45 -27.86 -4.70
N THR A 111 19.51 -27.15 -5.10
CA THR A 111 19.85 -26.91 -6.51
C THR A 111 21.10 -27.63 -6.97
N LEU A 112 22.01 -27.99 -6.06
CA LEU A 112 23.18 -28.78 -6.37
C LEU A 112 22.83 -30.27 -6.35
N PRO A 113 23.46 -31.09 -7.21
CA PRO A 113 23.35 -32.54 -7.12
C PRO A 113 23.78 -33.00 -5.72
N TYR A 114 23.07 -33.98 -5.17
CA TYR A 114 23.35 -34.52 -3.85
C TYR A 114 24.76 -35.12 -3.82
N GLU A 115 25.67 -34.47 -3.10
CA GLU A 115 26.94 -35.08 -2.70
C GLU A 115 26.72 -35.79 -1.36
N PRO A 116 26.96 -37.12 -1.26
CA PRO A 116 26.88 -37.80 0.01
C PRO A 116 27.91 -37.18 0.96
N PRO A 117 27.56 -36.88 2.23
CA PRO A 117 28.52 -36.37 3.18
C PRO A 117 29.65 -37.38 3.32
N TYR A 118 30.89 -36.91 3.14
CA TYR A 118 32.11 -37.69 3.33
C TYR A 118 31.98 -38.43 4.67
N ARG A 119 31.78 -39.75 4.60
CA ARG A 119 31.76 -40.59 5.80
C ARG A 119 33.13 -40.42 6.44
N CYS A 120 33.13 -39.99 7.70
CA CYS A 120 34.32 -39.88 8.51
C CYS A 120 35.18 -41.14 8.39
N ILE A 121 36.49 -40.95 8.39
CA ILE A 121 37.48 -42.03 8.46
C ILE A 121 37.15 -42.86 9.71
N MET A 122 36.84 -44.15 9.52
CA MET A 122 36.76 -45.10 10.63
C MET A 122 38.19 -45.33 11.11
N LEU A 123 38.54 -44.76 12.25
CA LEU A 123 39.69 -45.22 13.03
C LEU A 123 39.17 -46.28 14.00
N GLY A 124 39.45 -47.53 13.68
CA GLY A 124 39.13 -48.72 14.46
C GLY A 124 39.73 -49.94 13.80
#